data_AF-A0A143H906-F1
#
_entry.id   AF-A0A143H906-F1
#
_cell.length_a   1.000
_cell.length_b   1.000
_cell.length_c   1.000
_cell.angle_alpha   90.00
_cell.angle_beta   90.00
_cell.angle_gamma   90.00
#
_symmetry.space_group_name_H-M   'P 1'
#
loop_
_entity.id
_entity.type
_entity.pdbx_description
1 polymer ?
#
loop_
_entity_poly.entity_id
_entity_poly.type
_entity_poly.pdbx_seq_one_letter_code
_entity_poly.pdbx_strand_id
1 'polypeptide(L)'
;MEEIFVKEWFAKQLRQVFHVHPQASNVEIEVIDLKHPDLERYMHLMEIKWSLKLATSAYFCTHDDIRGNHWEAYFICKETGVLFELWKKNDEVIAYETYK
;
A
#
# COMPACT_ATOMS: atom_id res chain seq x y z
N MET A 1 -12.27 -5.97 -3.21
CA MET A 1 -11.09 -5.85 -4.07
C MET A 1 -10.26 -7.11 -3.98
N GLU A 2 -9.74 -7.62 -5.09
CA GLU A 2 -8.96 -8.86 -5.14
C GLU A 2 -7.46 -8.59 -4.99
N GLU A 3 -6.70 -9.54 -4.45
CA GLU A 3 -5.23 -9.44 -4.27
C GLU A 3 -4.49 -9.16 -5.59
N ILE A 4 -4.96 -9.73 -6.70
CA ILE A 4 -4.37 -9.54 -8.03
C ILE A 4 -4.38 -8.05 -8.40
N PHE A 5 -5.50 -7.36 -8.17
CA PHE A 5 -5.62 -5.93 -8.45
C PHE A 5 -4.63 -5.12 -7.61
N VAL A 6 -4.45 -5.47 -6.33
CA VAL A 6 -3.55 -4.74 -5.43
C VAL A 6 -2.09 -4.93 -5.86
N LYS A 7 -1.69 -6.14 -6.26
CA LYS A 7 -0.35 -6.39 -6.82
C LYS A 7 -0.10 -5.57 -8.09
N GLU A 8 -1.10 -5.50 -8.98
CA GLU A 8 -1.02 -4.68 -10.19
C GLU A 8 -0.93 -3.18 -9.87
N TRP A 9 -1.71 -2.71 -8.90
CA TRP A 9 -1.66 -1.32 -8.42
C TRP A 9 -0.27 -0.99 -7.85
N PHE A 10 0.23 -1.81 -6.94
CA PHE A 10 1.55 -1.67 -6.34
C PHE A 10 2.66 -1.61 -7.41
N ALA A 11 2.67 -2.57 -8.33
CA ALA A 11 3.67 -2.63 -9.39
C ALA A 11 3.58 -1.41 -10.34
N LYS A 12 2.37 -0.92 -10.60
CA LYS A 12 2.14 0.30 -11.38
C LYS A 12 2.68 1.53 -10.66
N GLN A 13 2.40 1.71 -9.38
CA GLN A 13 2.86 2.87 -8.61
C GLN A 13 4.38 2.88 -8.44
N LEU A 14 5.00 1.73 -8.13
CA LEU A 14 6.46 1.59 -8.13
C LEU A 14 7.08 2.08 -9.44
N ARG A 15 6.47 1.73 -10.57
CA ARG A 15 6.96 2.13 -11.89
C ARG A 15 6.74 3.62 -12.19
N GLN A 16 5.56 4.13 -11.87
CA GLN A 16 5.16 5.48 -12.27
C GLN A 16 5.71 6.56 -11.36
N VAL A 17 5.75 6.31 -10.05
CA VAL A 17 6.13 7.29 -9.03
C VAL A 17 7.60 7.13 -8.66
N PHE A 18 8.06 5.90 -8.46
CA PHE A 18 9.40 5.62 -7.93
C PHE A 18 10.40 5.15 -8.99
N HIS A 19 9.96 4.97 -10.24
CA HIS A 19 10.76 4.47 -11.36
C HIS A 19 11.45 3.12 -11.08
N VAL A 20 10.76 2.27 -10.30
CA VAL A 20 11.17 0.88 -9.98
C VAL A 20 10.34 -0.07 -10.83
N HIS A 21 10.99 -1.06 -11.44
CA HIS A 21 10.34 -1.99 -12.36
C HIS A 21 10.26 -3.40 -11.76
N PRO A 22 9.31 -3.66 -10.84
CA PRO A 22 9.15 -4.98 -10.26
C PRO A 22 8.70 -5.98 -11.31
N GLN A 23 9.21 -7.21 -11.23
CA GLN A 23 8.57 -8.35 -11.87
C GLN A 23 7.42 -8.82 -10.99
N ALA A 24 6.27 -9.16 -11.57
CA ALA A 24 5.07 -9.54 -10.82
C ALA A 24 5.28 -10.74 -9.88
N SER A 25 6.24 -11.62 -10.20
CA SER A 25 6.65 -12.75 -9.35
C SER A 25 7.36 -12.33 -8.06
N ASN A 26 7.89 -11.11 -8.00
CA ASN A 26 8.74 -10.62 -6.90
C ASN A 26 7.99 -9.65 -5.99
N VAL A 27 6.65 -9.65 -6.08
CA VAL A 27 5.77 -8.88 -5.20
C VAL A 27 5.05 -9.84 -4.27
N GLU A 28 5.39 -9.76 -3.00
CA GLU A 28 4.66 -10.46 -1.94
C GLU A 28 3.49 -9.60 -1.49
N ILE A 29 2.40 -10.25 -1.11
CA ILE A 29 1.22 -9.59 -0.57
C ILE A 29 0.71 -10.37 0.63
N GLU A 30 0.30 -9.64 1.65
CA GLU A 30 -0.35 -10.16 2.84
C GLU A 30 -1.61 -9.34 3.14
N VAL A 31 -2.68 -10.01 3.56
CA VAL A 31 -3.87 -9.35 4.10
C VAL A 31 -3.63 -9.06 5.58
N ILE A 32 -3.77 -7.80 5.98
CA ILE A 32 -3.51 -7.34 7.34
C ILE A 32 -4.77 -6.74 7.98
N ASP A 33 -4.76 -6.62 9.31
CA ASP A 33 -5.83 -5.93 10.04
C ASP A 33 -5.70 -4.40 9.88
N LEU A 34 -6.83 -3.69 9.87
CA LEU A 34 -6.86 -2.22 9.83
C LEU A 34 -6.18 -1.58 11.05
N LYS A 35 -6.06 -2.31 12.16
CA LYS A 35 -5.34 -1.92 13.38
C LYS A 35 -3.84 -2.26 13.34
N HIS A 36 -3.29 -2.53 12.16
CA HIS A 36 -1.85 -2.73 12.02
C HIS A 36 -1.09 -1.50 12.58
N PRO A 37 -0.04 -1.67 13.41
CA PRO A 37 0.63 -0.54 14.08
C PRO A 37 1.13 0.55 13.13
N ASP A 38 1.61 0.17 11.95
CA ASP A 38 2.04 1.13 10.93
C ASP A 38 0.88 1.90 10.30
N LEU A 39 -0.32 1.33 10.22
CA LEU A 39 -1.52 2.03 9.78
C LEU A 39 -2.11 2.89 10.90
N GLU A 40 -2.08 2.41 12.16
CA GLU A 40 -2.61 3.11 13.33
C GLU A 40 -2.02 4.52 13.48
N ARG A 41 -0.72 4.65 13.22
CA ARG A 41 0.01 5.94 13.25
C ARG A 41 -0.58 6.99 12.30
N TYR A 42 -1.17 6.55 11.18
CA TYR A 42 -1.72 7.41 10.14
C TYR A 42 -3.25 7.47 10.17
N MET A 43 -3.91 6.83 11.14
CA MET A 43 -5.38 6.81 11.25
C MET A 43 -6.00 8.20 11.27
N HIS A 44 -5.38 9.14 11.97
CA HIS A 44 -5.86 10.53 12.04
C HIS A 44 -5.94 11.21 10.66
N LEU A 45 -5.06 10.88 9.71
CA LEU A 45 -5.10 11.40 8.34
C LEU A 45 -6.29 10.83 7.56
N MET A 46 -6.71 9.62 7.89
CA MET A 46 -7.83 8.92 7.26
C MET A 46 -9.17 9.31 7.88
N GLU A 47 -9.21 9.50 9.21
CA GLU A 47 -10.41 9.92 9.95
C GLU A 47 -10.89 11.33 9.58
N ILE A 48 -9.97 12.25 9.24
CA ILE A 48 -10.34 13.60 8.78
C ILE A 48 -11.06 13.56 7.42
N LYS A 49 -10.83 12.53 6.59
CA LYS A 49 -11.38 12.45 5.23
C LYS A 49 -12.47 11.40 5.06
N TRP A 50 -12.50 10.30 5.82
CA TRP A 50 -13.45 9.20 5.60
C TRP A 50 -14.07 8.66 6.89
N SER A 51 -15.28 8.13 6.77
CA SER A 51 -15.71 7.07 7.67
C SER A 51 -15.04 5.77 7.23
N LEU A 52 -14.19 5.18 8.07
CA LEU A 52 -13.57 3.84 7.88
C LEU A 52 -14.58 2.72 7.55
N LYS A 53 -15.88 2.98 7.69
CA LYS A 53 -17.00 2.13 7.27
C LYS A 53 -16.92 1.68 5.80
N LEU A 54 -16.18 2.37 4.94
CA LEU A 54 -16.00 2.00 3.53
C LEU A 54 -14.82 1.05 3.29
N ALA A 55 -13.92 0.89 4.27
CA ALA A 55 -12.77 0.01 4.13
C ALA A 55 -13.23 -1.45 4.21
N THR A 56 -12.87 -2.24 3.20
CA THR A 56 -13.19 -3.67 3.11
C THR A 56 -12.00 -4.55 3.43
N SER A 57 -10.79 -4.09 3.15
CA SER A 57 -9.56 -4.85 3.33
C SER A 57 -8.35 -3.95 3.46
N ALA A 58 -7.30 -4.46 4.09
CA ALA A 58 -5.98 -3.85 4.10
C ALA A 58 -4.94 -4.87 3.64
N TYR A 59 -3.95 -4.39 2.89
CA TYR A 59 -2.89 -5.20 2.32
C TYR A 59 -1.54 -4.61 2.65
N PHE A 60 -0.57 -5.50 2.88
CA PHE A 60 0.83 -5.19 2.96
C PHE A 60 1.51 -5.80 1.74
N CYS A 61 2.26 -5.00 0.98
CA CYS A 61 3.00 -5.42 -0.19
C CYS A 61 4.49 -5.16 0.00
N THR A 62 5.32 -6.11 -0.41
CA THR A 62 6.78 -5.95 -0.37
C THR A 62 7.44 -6.27 -1.70
N HIS A 63 8.58 -5.63 -1.94
CA HIS A 63 9.43 -5.89 -3.10
C HIS A 63 10.89 -5.51 -2.82
N ASP A 64 11.80 -6.44 -3.03
CA ASP A 64 13.24 -6.15 -3.07
C ASP A 64 13.69 -5.83 -4.49
N ASP A 65 14.29 -4.65 -4.68
CA ASP A 65 14.83 -4.25 -5.97
C ASP A 65 16.26 -4.76 -6.19
N ILE A 66 16.72 -4.73 -7.45
CA ILE A 66 18.05 -5.18 -7.85
C ILE A 66 19.21 -4.36 -7.25
N ARG A 67 18.91 -3.20 -6.65
CA ARG A 67 19.88 -2.33 -5.99
C ARG A 67 19.95 -2.59 -4.48
N GLY A 68 19.21 -3.59 -4.00
CA GLY A 68 19.15 -3.97 -2.58
C GLY A 68 18.28 -3.05 -1.73
N ASN A 69 17.36 -2.28 -2.33
CA ASN A 69 16.36 -1.56 -1.54
C ASN A 69 15.16 -2.45 -1.28
N HIS A 70 14.68 -2.42 -0.04
CA HIS A 70 13.42 -3.02 0.36
C HIS A 70 12.29 -2.00 0.22
N TRP A 71 11.27 -2.33 -0.56
CA TRP A 71 10.09 -1.52 -0.76
C TRP A 71 8.90 -2.14 -0.06
N GLU A 72 8.17 -1.32 0.67
CA GLU A 72 6.96 -1.72 1.38
C GLU A 72 5.84 -0.76 1.01
N ALA A 73 4.63 -1.28 0.91
CA ALA A 73 3.43 -0.47 0.84
C ALA A 73 2.30 -1.07 1.66
N TYR A 74 1.56 -0.19 2.32
CA TYR A 74 0.30 -0.52 2.96
C TYR A 74 -0.84 0.10 2.17
N PHE A 75 -1.82 -0.71 1.80
CA PHE A 75 -3.02 -0.27 1.08
C PHE A 75 -4.25 -0.55 1.92
N ILE A 76 -5.10 0.46 2.09
CA ILE A 76 -6.47 0.25 2.58
C ILE A 76 -7.39 0.40 1.39
N CYS A 77 -8.24 -0.60 1.17
CA CYS A 77 -9.09 -0.70 -0.01
C CYS A 77 -10.57 -0.67 0.35
N LYS A 78 -11.38 -0.14 -0.57
CA LYS A 78 -12.83 -0.38 -0.68
C LYS A 78 -13.10 -1.40 -1.78
N GLU A 79 -14.36 -1.78 -1.98
CA GLU A 79 -14.74 -2.75 -3.01
C GLU A 79 -14.15 -2.43 -4.40
N THR A 80 -14.15 -1.15 -4.77
CA THR A 80 -13.85 -0.67 -6.13
C THR A 80 -12.54 0.12 -6.26
N GLY A 81 -11.79 0.35 -5.17
CA GLY A 81 -10.61 1.21 -5.24
C GLY A 81 -9.69 1.14 -4.02
N VAL A 82 -8.51 1.74 -4.15
CA VAL A 82 -7.65 2.08 -3.01
C VAL A 82 -8.19 3.34 -2.36
N LEU A 83 -8.33 3.31 -1.05
CA LEU A 83 -8.66 4.45 -0.23
C LEU A 83 -7.37 5.13 0.21
N PHE A 84 -6.48 4.39 0.87
CA PHE A 84 -5.21 4.91 1.40
C PHE A 84 -4.03 4.10 0.89
N GLU A 85 -2.91 4.77 0.68
CA GLU A 85 -1.62 4.12 0.52
C GLU A 85 -0.53 4.79 1.36
N LEU A 86 0.36 3.98 1.92
CA LEU A 86 1.56 4.38 2.66
C LEU A 86 2.74 3.62 2.07
N TRP A 87 3.80 4.32 1.70
CA TRP A 87 4.99 3.76 1.08
C TRP A 87 6.19 3.91 2.00
N LYS A 88 6.94 2.81 2.17
CA LYS A 88 8.24 2.82 2.84
C LYS A 88 9.33 2.27 1.91
N LYS A 89 10.54 2.77 2.13
CA LYS A 89 11.77 2.27 1.52
C LYS A 89 12.82 2.08 2.60
N ASN A 90 13.33 0.87 2.78
CA ASN A 90 14.29 0.52 3.83
C ASN A 90 13.82 0.99 5.22
N ASP A 91 12.58 0.63 5.58
CA ASP A 91 11.89 1.06 6.82
C ASP A 91 11.58 2.56 6.96
N GLU A 92 12.01 3.41 6.04
CA GLU A 92 11.71 4.83 6.05
C GLU A 92 10.43 5.13 5.28
N VAL A 93 9.49 5.87 5.89
CA VAL A 93 8.28 6.33 5.21
C VAL A 93 8.63 7.43 4.21
N ILE A 94 8.32 7.20 2.94
CA ILE A 94 8.70 8.11 1.84
C ILE A 94 7.51 8.81 1.20
N ALA A 95 6.31 8.24 1.29
CA ALA A 95 5.09 8.83 0.72
C ALA A 95 3.84 8.25 1.37
N TYR A 96 2.75 9.02 1.30
CA TYR A 96 1.40 8.52 1.56
C TYR A 96 0.40 9.27 0.67
N GLU A 97 -0.72 8.64 0.33
CA GLU A 97 -1.79 9.26 -0.42
C GLU A 97 -3.17 8.83 0.10
N THR A 98 -4.12 9.77 0.06
CA THR A 98 -5.52 9.53 0.41
C THR A 98 -6.38 9.80 -0.82
N TYR A 99 -7.16 8.82 -1.26
CA TYR A 99 -8.10 8.90 -2.37
C TYR A 99 -9.53 9.22 -1.91
N LYS A 100 -10.48 9.39 -2.83
CA LYS A 100 -11.91 9.61 -2.52
C LYS A 100 -12.73 8.38 -2.89
#